data_AF-A0A370I8H5-F1
#
_entry.id   AF-A0A370I8H5-F1
#
_cell.length_a   1.000
_cell.length_b   1.000
_cell.length_c   1.000
_cell.angle_alpha   90.00
_cell.angle_beta   90.00
_cell.angle_gamma   90.00
#
_symmetry.space_group_name_H-M   'P 1'
#
loop_
_entity.id
_entity.type
_entity.pdbx_description
1 polymer ?
#
loop_
_entity_poly.entity_id
_entity_poly.type
_entity_poly.pdbx_seq_one_letter_code
_entity_poly.pdbx_strand_id
1 'polypeptide(L)'
;MDEQQHTVAGLAGIDAFDSGDGAQQWTVVAVMVDGGGVEPLPAGEVVAADLSLAADQICGYLPPRLESGQSCYLVATPGMFERDSETGLLNTAPGPTWVNRIRRTECGWERSEWGRAPHWLGRPDAVGG
;
A
#
# COMPACT_ATOMS: atom_id res chain seq x y z
N MET A 1 -17.64 33.78 19.11
CA MET A 1 -16.30 33.63 18.48
C MET A 1 -16.01 32.17 18.60
N ASP A 2 -16.42 31.47 17.56
CA ASP A 2 -16.72 30.05 17.54
C ASP A 2 -15.54 29.35 16.89
N GLU A 3 -14.64 28.79 17.70
CA GLU A 3 -13.61 27.89 17.20
C GLU A 3 -14.18 26.47 17.18
N GLN A 4 -14.71 26.09 16.02
CA GLN A 4 -15.03 24.71 15.69
C GLN A 4 -13.72 23.91 15.64
N GLN A 5 -13.51 23.08 16.67
CA GLN A 5 -12.52 22.02 16.63
C GLN A 5 -12.99 20.98 15.59
N HIS A 6 -12.37 21.01 14.42
CA HIS A 6 -12.46 19.95 13.42
C HIS A 6 -11.83 18.68 14.03
N THR A 7 -12.68 17.82 14.62
CA THR A 7 -12.32 16.43 14.90
C THR A 7 -12.14 15.72 13.57
N VAL A 8 -10.89 15.56 13.15
CA VAL A 8 -10.52 14.64 12.07
C VAL A 8 -10.82 13.24 12.60
N ALA A 9 -11.78 12.56 11.99
CA ALA A 9 -12.17 11.20 12.37
C ALA A 9 -10.92 10.32 12.37
N GLY A 10 -10.59 9.78 13.55
CA GLY A 10 -9.41 9.00 13.79
C GLY A 10 -9.36 7.77 12.87
N LEU A 11 -8.19 7.58 12.26
CA LEU A 11 -7.75 6.36 11.62
C LEU A 11 -7.51 5.29 12.70
N ALA A 12 -8.56 4.79 13.33
CA ALA A 12 -8.51 3.86 14.47
C ALA A 12 -8.03 2.43 14.12
N GLY A 13 -7.40 2.22 12.96
CA GLY A 13 -6.91 0.93 12.49
C GLY A 13 -5.39 0.80 12.37
N ILE A 14 -4.64 1.90 12.58
CA ILE A 14 -3.18 1.97 12.41
C ILE A 14 -2.42 2.07 13.76
N ASP A 15 -3.08 2.23 14.90
CA ASP A 15 -2.40 2.29 16.22
C ASP A 15 -1.79 0.94 16.69
N ALA A 16 -1.89 -0.13 15.90
CA ALA A 16 -1.20 -1.40 16.16
C ALA A 16 0.20 -1.48 15.49
N PHE A 17 0.69 -0.41 14.87
CA PHE A 17 2.07 -0.32 14.40
C PHE A 17 2.95 0.11 15.57
N ASP A 18 3.33 -0.88 16.40
CA ASP A 18 4.40 -0.76 17.38
C ASP A 18 5.57 0.01 16.75
N SER A 19 5.73 1.26 17.17
CA SER A 19 6.75 2.19 16.68
C SER A 19 8.12 1.85 17.29
N GLY A 20 8.46 0.57 17.31
CA GLY A 20 9.72 0.05 17.81
C GLY A 20 10.85 0.37 16.84
N ASP A 21 11.41 1.58 16.96
CA ASP A 21 12.83 1.93 16.74
C ASP A 21 13.55 1.32 15.50
N GLY A 22 12.86 1.19 14.37
CA GLY A 22 13.42 0.75 13.10
C GLY A 22 13.04 1.69 11.97
N ALA A 23 14.01 2.09 11.14
CA ALA A 23 13.70 2.78 9.89
C ALA A 23 12.89 1.82 9.01
N GLN A 24 11.64 2.20 8.72
CA GLN A 24 10.71 1.40 7.93
C GLN A 24 10.43 2.13 6.61
N GLN A 25 10.47 1.39 5.51
CA GLN A 25 9.96 1.83 4.21
C GLN A 25 8.70 1.04 3.83
N TRP A 26 7.88 1.63 2.99
CA TRP A 26 6.70 1.03 2.42
C TRP A 26 6.81 1.09 0.90
N THR A 27 6.76 -0.08 0.27
CA THR A 27 6.56 -0.19 -1.17
C THR A 27 5.08 -0.36 -1.43
N VAL A 28 4.49 0.54 -2.23
CA VAL A 28 3.08 0.49 -2.62
C VAL A 28 2.98 0.35 -4.13
N VAL A 29 2.24 -0.67 -4.57
CA VAL A 29 1.93 -0.93 -5.98
C VAL A 29 0.42 -0.97 -6.14
N ALA A 30 -0.09 -0.41 -7.23
CA ALA A 30 -1.49 -0.58 -7.59
C ALA A 30 -1.64 -1.82 -8.48
N VAL A 31 -2.59 -2.68 -8.14
CA VAL A 31 -2.90 -3.91 -8.88
C VAL A 31 -4.38 -3.97 -9.23
N MET A 32 -4.66 -4.71 -10.28
CA MET A 32 -5.98 -5.13 -10.68
C MET A 32 -6.12 -6.62 -10.40
N VAL A 33 -7.25 -7.01 -9.83
CA VAL A 33 -7.62 -8.41 -9.65
C VAL A 33 -8.82 -8.71 -10.53
N ASP A 34 -8.66 -9.69 -11.40
CA ASP A 34 -9.72 -10.24 -12.24
C ASP A 34 -9.83 -11.76 -12.05
N GLY A 35 -10.69 -12.42 -12.84
CA GLY A 35 -10.87 -13.88 -12.76
C GLY A 35 -9.67 -14.70 -13.22
N GLY A 36 -8.66 -14.07 -13.85
CA GLY A 36 -7.44 -14.69 -14.37
C GLY A 36 -6.21 -14.47 -13.50
N GLY A 37 -6.19 -13.46 -12.64
CA GLY A 37 -5.06 -13.25 -11.72
C GLY A 37 -4.95 -11.83 -11.17
N VAL A 38 -3.71 -11.46 -10.86
CA VAL A 38 -3.33 -10.18 -10.27
C VAL A 38 -2.33 -9.53 -11.21
N GLU A 39 -2.69 -8.37 -11.76
CA GLU A 39 -1.87 -7.65 -12.73
C GLU A 39 -1.54 -6.25 -12.21
N PRO A 40 -0.28 -5.79 -12.30
CA PRO A 40 0.08 -4.44 -11.90
C PRO A 40 -0.53 -3.40 -12.85
N LEU A 41 -1.05 -2.31 -12.29
CA LEU A 41 -1.51 -1.16 -13.04
C LEU A 41 -0.32 -0.30 -13.51
N PRO A 42 -0.44 0.46 -14.61
CA PRO A 42 0.63 1.30 -15.13
C PRO A 42 0.81 2.62 -14.33
N ALA A 43 0.87 2.51 -13.00
CA ALA A 43 1.23 3.60 -12.08
C ALA A 43 2.64 3.42 -11.50
N GLY A 44 3.29 2.28 -11.78
CA GLY A 44 4.60 1.93 -11.23
C GLY A 44 4.51 1.50 -9.76
N GLU A 45 5.60 1.70 -9.04
CA GLU A 45 5.70 1.49 -7.60
C GLU A 45 6.11 2.79 -6.91
N VAL A 46 5.64 3.00 -5.69
CA VAL A 46 6.06 4.12 -4.84
C VAL A 46 6.68 3.58 -3.57
N VAL A 47 7.85 4.10 -3.22
CA VAL A 47 8.56 3.78 -1.98
C VAL A 47 8.60 5.02 -1.09
N ALA A 48 8.07 4.93 0.13
CA ALA A 48 8.13 6.02 1.10
C ALA A 48 8.24 5.50 2.54
N ALA A 49 8.72 6.34 3.46
CA ALA A 49 8.70 6.02 4.89
C ALA A 49 7.27 6.02 5.49
N ASP A 50 6.34 6.71 4.82
CA ASP A 50 4.94 6.83 5.23
C ASP A 50 4.02 6.12 4.23
N LEU A 51 3.21 5.18 4.72
CA LEU A 51 2.28 4.39 3.92
C LEU A 51 1.19 5.26 3.27
N SER A 52 0.65 6.23 4.01
CA SER A 52 -0.39 7.13 3.53
C SER A 52 0.13 7.99 2.37
N LEU A 53 1.35 8.52 2.52
CA LEU A 53 2.02 9.29 1.48
C LEU A 53 2.27 8.46 0.21
N ALA A 54 2.81 7.24 0.36
CA ALA A 54 3.02 6.36 -0.79
C ALA A 54 1.69 6.03 -1.51
N ALA A 55 0.65 5.77 -0.73
CA ALA A 55 -0.69 5.47 -1.25
C ALA A 55 -1.35 6.68 -1.95
N ASP A 56 -1.13 7.91 -1.47
CA ASP A 56 -1.62 9.11 -2.14
C ASP A 56 -0.87 9.38 -3.44
N GLN A 57 0.45 9.19 -3.44
CA GLN A 57 1.27 9.36 -4.64
C GLN A 57 0.90 8.35 -5.73
N ILE A 58 0.80 7.06 -5.41
CA ILE A 58 0.44 6.03 -6.40
C ILE A 58 -0.95 6.30 -7.00
N CYS A 59 -1.92 6.77 -6.19
CA CYS A 59 -3.24 7.16 -6.68
C CYS A 59 -3.20 8.35 -7.65
N GLY A 60 -2.23 9.26 -7.49
CA GLY A 60 -2.00 10.37 -8.42
C GLY A 60 -1.51 9.93 -9.81
N TYR A 61 -0.85 8.76 -9.91
CA TYR A 61 -0.32 8.22 -11.16
C TYR A 61 -1.24 7.19 -11.83
N LEU A 62 -2.35 6.82 -11.20
CA LEU A 62 -3.29 5.87 -11.77
C LEU A 62 -3.95 6.41 -13.04
N PRO A 63 -4.17 5.56 -14.06
CA PRO A 63 -4.84 5.98 -15.29
C PRO A 63 -6.26 6.47 -14.98
N PRO A 64 -6.75 7.52 -15.67
CA PRO A 64 -8.04 8.13 -15.38
C PRO A 64 -9.23 7.23 -15.75
N ARG A 65 -9.01 6.20 -16.58
CA ARG A 65 -10.02 5.22 -17.00
C ARG A 65 -9.46 3.82 -16.82
N LEU A 66 -10.20 2.99 -16.12
CA LEU A 66 -10.05 1.53 -16.10
C LEU A 66 -11.35 0.92 -16.65
N GLU A 67 -11.27 -0.30 -17.16
CA GLU A 67 -12.46 -0.99 -17.67
C GLU A 67 -13.44 -1.24 -16.50
N SER A 68 -14.73 -1.02 -16.77
CA SER A 68 -15.77 -1.17 -15.75
C SER A 68 -15.90 -2.62 -15.30
N GLY A 69 -15.87 -2.86 -13.99
CA GLY A 69 -16.08 -4.19 -13.39
C GLY A 69 -14.82 -4.82 -12.78
N GLN A 70 -13.65 -4.20 -12.94
CA GLN A 70 -12.40 -4.67 -12.38
C GLN A 70 -12.22 -4.21 -10.92
N SER A 71 -11.77 -5.11 -10.05
CA SER A 71 -11.50 -4.77 -8.64
C SER A 71 -10.04 -4.35 -8.50
N CYS A 72 -9.82 -3.08 -8.15
CA CYS A 72 -8.50 -2.50 -8.02
C CYS A 72 -8.09 -2.41 -6.56
N TYR A 73 -6.81 -2.63 -6.29
CA TYR A 73 -6.24 -2.64 -4.95
C TYR A 73 -4.89 -1.94 -4.94
N LEU A 74 -4.55 -1.32 -3.82
CA LEU A 74 -3.17 -1.01 -3.49
C LEU A 74 -2.63 -2.16 -2.65
N VAL A 75 -1.42 -2.61 -2.98
CA VAL A 75 -0.67 -3.62 -2.26
C VAL A 75 0.50 -2.92 -1.60
N ALA A 76 0.57 -2.98 -0.28
CA ALA A 76 1.63 -2.36 0.50
C ALA A 76 2.48 -3.41 1.20
N THR A 77 3.78 -3.36 0.95
CA THR A 77 4.75 -4.24 1.59
C THR A 77 5.68 -3.41 2.45
N PRO A 78 5.70 -3.64 3.78
CA PRO A 78 6.67 -3.00 4.64
C PRO A 78 8.05 -3.63 4.43
N GLY A 79 9.08 -2.80 4.38
CA GLY A 79 10.47 -3.20 4.42
C GLY A 79 11.12 -2.64 5.67
N MET A 80 11.62 -3.51 6.55
CA MET A 80 12.42 -3.07 7.69
C MET A 80 13.88 -3.05 7.28
N PHE A 81 14.56 -1.93 7.54
CA PHE A 81 15.98 -1.83 7.30
C PHE A 81 16.75 -2.52 8.43
N GLU A 82 17.42 -3.60 8.10
CA GLU A 82 18.29 -4.32 9.00
C GLU A 82 19.74 -4.08 8.59
N ARG A 83 20.58 -3.70 9.54
CA ARG A 83 22.01 -3.61 9.28
C ARG A 83 22.63 -4.99 9.45
N ASP A 84 23.17 -5.51 8.36
CA ASP A 84 23.97 -6.71 8.38
C ASP A 84 25.21 -6.50 9.27
N SER A 85 25.33 -7.29 10.34
CA SER A 85 26.39 -7.12 11.33
C SER A 85 27.79 -7.51 10.83
N GLU A 86 27.87 -8.30 9.75
CA GLU A 86 29.12 -8.80 9.19
C GLU A 86 29.68 -7.86 8.11
N THR A 87 28.81 -7.39 7.21
CA THR A 87 29.17 -6.54 6.07
C THR A 87 28.94 -5.05 6.33
N GLY A 88 28.14 -4.72 7.35
CA GLY A 88 27.73 -3.35 7.66
C GLY A 88 26.72 -2.75 6.68
N LEU A 89 26.26 -3.52 5.68
CA LEU A 89 25.30 -3.13 4.66
C LEU A 89 23.87 -3.07 5.20
N LEU A 90 23.02 -2.28 4.55
CA LEU A 90 21.61 -2.15 4.88
C LEU A 90 20.81 -3.14 4.01
N ASN A 91 20.19 -4.13 4.63
CA ASN A 91 19.27 -5.06 3.98
C ASN A 91 17.83 -4.65 4.27
N THR A 92 16.92 -5.01 3.39
CA THR A 92 15.48 -4.83 3.64
C THR A 92 14.84 -6.19 3.86
N ALA A 93 14.35 -6.43 5.08
CA ALA A 93 13.54 -7.61 5.37
C ALA A 93 12.08 -7.32 4.98
N PRO A 94 11.48 -8.07 4.03
CA PRO A 94 10.08 -7.88 3.68
C PRO A 94 9.20 -8.36 4.83
N GLY A 95 8.30 -7.49 5.27
CA GLY A 95 7.27 -7.81 6.25
C GLY A 95 5.95 -8.21 5.57
N PRO A 96 4.93 -8.52 6.38
CA PRO A 96 3.65 -9.00 5.87
C PRO A 96 2.89 -7.93 5.07
N THR A 97 2.43 -8.32 3.89
CA THR A 97 1.74 -7.46 2.91
C THR A 97 0.32 -7.05 3.36
N TRP A 98 -0.09 -5.87 2.93
CA TRP A 98 -1.40 -5.26 3.20
C TRP A 98 -2.09 -4.86 1.90
N VAL A 99 -3.42 -4.79 1.95
CA VAL A 99 -4.26 -4.42 0.82
C VAL A 99 -5.20 -3.29 1.16
N ASN A 100 -5.42 -2.40 0.20
CA ASN A 100 -6.44 -1.39 0.27
C ASN A 100 -7.25 -1.41 -1.02
N ARG A 101 -8.55 -1.70 -0.93
CA ARG A 101 -9.40 -1.66 -2.12
C ARG A 101 -9.61 -0.22 -2.55
N ILE A 102 -9.32 0.04 -3.82
CA ILE A 102 -9.53 1.34 -4.44
C ILE A 102 -10.64 1.31 -5.48
N ARG A 103 -11.38 2.41 -5.57
CA ARG A 103 -12.42 2.60 -6.57
C ARG A 103 -12.30 3.98 -7.19
N ARG A 104 -12.60 4.09 -8.48
CA ARG A 104 -12.75 5.40 -9.12
C ARG A 104 -14.13 5.94 -8.82
N THR A 105 -14.20 7.16 -8.30
CA THR A 105 -15.44 7.94 -8.17
C THR A 105 -15.38 9.16 -9.09
N GLU A 106 -16.37 10.04 -9.06
CA GLU A 106 -16.32 11.26 -9.89
C GLU A 106 -15.20 12.21 -9.42
N CYS A 107 -14.96 12.26 -8.10
CA CYS A 107 -14.02 13.19 -7.47
C CYS A 107 -12.56 12.71 -7.47
N GLY A 108 -12.30 11.43 -7.67
CA GLY A 108 -10.93 10.90 -7.63
C GLY A 108 -10.89 9.39 -7.51
N TRP A 109 -9.73 8.90 -7.05
CA TRP A 109 -9.59 7.57 -6.49
C TRP A 109 -9.93 7.59 -5.01
N GLU A 110 -10.85 6.73 -4.59
CA GLU A 110 -11.19 6.53 -3.19
C GLU A 110 -10.57 5.23 -2.68
N ARG A 111 -10.08 5.28 -1.44
CA ARG A 111 -9.46 4.17 -0.71
C ARG A 111 -10.42 3.64 0.35
N SER A 112 -10.36 2.34 0.60
CA SER A 112 -11.03 1.69 1.73
C SER A 112 -10.08 1.64 2.94
N GLU A 113 -10.44 0.88 3.97
CA GLU A 113 -9.51 0.56 5.06
C GLU A 113 -8.43 -0.43 4.60
N TRP A 114 -7.23 -0.33 5.19
CA TRP A 114 -6.17 -1.32 4.99
C TRP A 114 -6.51 -2.63 5.69
N GLY A 115 -6.44 -3.73 4.95
CA GLY A 115 -6.58 -5.09 5.48
C GLY A 115 -5.32 -5.91 5.25
N ARG A 116 -5.15 -7.00 6.01
CA ARG A 116 -4.10 -7.98 5.73
C ARG A 116 -4.29 -8.56 4.34
N ALA A 117 -3.22 -8.61 3.55
CA ALA A 117 -3.28 -9.28 2.26
C ALA A 117 -3.64 -10.75 2.46
N PRO A 118 -4.59 -11.29 1.68
CA PRO A 118 -4.75 -12.73 1.60
C PRO A 118 -3.42 -13.38 1.19
N HIS A 119 -3.13 -14.56 1.69
CA HIS A 119 -1.85 -15.25 1.44
C HIS A 119 -1.54 -15.49 -0.05
N TRP A 120 -2.56 -15.45 -0.93
CA TRP A 120 -2.40 -15.59 -2.39
C TRP A 120 -2.00 -14.28 -3.10
N LEU A 121 -2.08 -13.12 -2.43
CA LEU A 121 -1.71 -11.82 -3.00
C LEU A 121 -0.29 -11.38 -2.59
N GLY A 122 0.32 -12.07 -1.62
CA GLY A 122 1.65 -11.73 -1.07
C GLY A 122 2.84 -12.34 -1.82
N ARG A 123 2.68 -12.87 -3.03
CA ARG A 123 3.78 -13.43 -3.82
C ARG A 123 3.86 -12.78 -5.20
N PRO A 124 4.66 -11.70 -5.36
CA PRO A 124 5.02 -11.21 -6.68
C PRO A 124 5.78 -12.26 -7.53
N ASP A 125 6.34 -13.31 -6.90
CA ASP A 125 7.12 -14.37 -7.57
C ASP A 125 6.34 -15.66 -7.91
N ALA A 126 5.01 -15.69 -7.78
CA ALA A 126 4.22 -16.91 -8.03
C ALA A 126 3.79 -17.11 -9.49
N VAL A 127 4.47 -16.47 -10.46
CA VAL A 127 4.36 -16.81 -11.89
C VAL A 127 5.62 -17.58 -12.28
N GLY A 128 5.60 -18.90 -12.08
CA GLY A 128 6.71 -19.77 -12.46
C GLY A 128 6.58 -21.17 -11.88
N GLY A 129 5.81 -22.03 -12.55
CA GLY A 129 5.70 -23.46 -12.28
C GLY A 129 4.77 -24.14 -13.27
#